data_AF-A0A396Q6E2-F1
#
_entry.id   AF-A0A396Q6E2-F1
#
_cell.length_a   1.000
_cell.length_b   1.000
_cell.length_c   1.000
_cell.angle_alpha   90.00
_cell.angle_beta   90.00
_cell.angle_gamma   90.00
#
_symmetry.space_group_name_H-M   'P 1'
#
loop_
_entity.id
_entity.type
_entity.pdbx_description
1 polymer ?
#
loop_
_entity_poly.entity_id
_entity_poly.type
_entity_poly.pdbx_seq_one_letter_code
_entity_poly.pdbx_strand_id
1 'polypeptide(L)'
;MNKKNFETVLEQYMGRLAGLEAADDSDQVYKWRAVGCFKRFWNLNAADFAGMFEKAMQEAGNLLDDAAMQPVAGLRMLLAREPEVEYVRECFRFLFSDDGGDLQKRQDRADFFADKINERIRYYERGTKKYLQNRDHVIYYLNLWKPEENYMFDAASAPGWAACTEFDGDFGSKNFSLESYYRMCDEVLEEIRENEELTGLYSNLFEEELDGYDDQLHILVYDLMDCASLYRYYAGMEIRKVPGRERTKAAEAKAAQEKLKQEIALKEARLKELQEKPVNLPDVVGKPVSHKTYGTGIVQSNDNGTLLVHFEKADKKFKYPSVFTQGFLSFAGEETQTGEMAEFEADQKKKAALEKELVQLKKTLGSITL
;
A
#
# COMPACT_ATOMS: atom_id res chain seq x y z
N MET A 1 -6.14 -14.56 1.96
CA MET A 1 -6.49 -15.28 3.21
C MET A 1 -6.52 -16.81 3.07
N ASN A 2 -5.95 -17.54 4.05
CA ASN A 2 -6.13 -18.99 4.26
C ASN A 2 -7.58 -19.30 4.71
N LYS A 3 -8.38 -19.83 3.79
CA LYS A 3 -9.84 -20.05 3.97
C LYS A 3 -10.17 -21.07 5.05
N LYS A 4 -9.50 -22.21 5.06
CA LYS A 4 -9.75 -23.27 6.04
C LYS A 4 -9.62 -22.76 7.48
N ASN A 5 -8.56 -22.01 7.75
CA ASN A 5 -8.32 -21.47 9.08
C ASN A 5 -9.35 -20.39 9.44
N PHE A 6 -9.66 -19.51 8.50
CA PHE A 6 -10.70 -18.50 8.67
C PHE A 6 -12.07 -19.11 8.99
N GLU A 7 -12.54 -20.08 8.20
CA GLU A 7 -13.82 -20.78 8.40
C GLU A 7 -13.89 -21.43 9.79
N THR A 8 -12.80 -22.10 10.22
CA THR A 8 -12.70 -22.71 11.56
C THR A 8 -12.86 -21.67 12.68
N VAL A 9 -12.34 -20.47 12.51
CA VAL A 9 -12.48 -19.38 13.49
C VAL A 9 -13.88 -18.77 13.43
N LEU A 10 -14.41 -18.59 12.24
CA LEU A 10 -15.75 -18.06 11.99
C LEU A 10 -16.84 -18.95 12.63
N GLU A 11 -16.75 -20.26 12.46
CA GLU A 11 -17.67 -21.23 13.08
C GLU A 11 -17.65 -21.14 14.62
N GLN A 12 -16.46 -21.04 15.22
CA GLN A 12 -16.32 -20.88 16.68
C GLN A 12 -16.88 -19.54 17.17
N TYR A 13 -16.72 -18.48 16.39
CA TYR A 13 -17.24 -17.16 16.70
C TYR A 13 -18.76 -17.12 16.61
N MET A 14 -19.35 -17.62 15.52
CA MET A 14 -20.81 -17.70 15.34
C MET A 14 -21.46 -18.57 16.42
N GLY A 15 -20.87 -19.72 16.74
CA GLY A 15 -21.34 -20.56 17.85
C GLY A 15 -21.30 -19.87 19.21
N ARG A 16 -20.34 -18.95 19.42
CA ARG A 16 -20.31 -18.10 20.61
C ARG A 16 -21.42 -17.05 20.57
N LEU A 17 -21.58 -16.33 19.47
CA LEU A 17 -22.61 -15.30 19.33
C LEU A 17 -24.02 -15.87 19.57
N ALA A 18 -24.33 -17.03 18.97
CA ALA A 18 -25.60 -17.72 19.21
C ALA A 18 -25.79 -18.12 20.70
N GLY A 19 -24.69 -18.38 21.42
CA GLY A 19 -24.71 -18.65 22.85
C GLY A 19 -24.85 -17.41 23.73
N LEU A 20 -24.57 -16.20 23.23
CA LEU A 20 -24.68 -14.95 24.00
C LEU A 20 -26.13 -14.64 24.37
N GLU A 21 -27.09 -14.97 23.51
CA GLU A 21 -28.53 -14.83 23.81
C GLU A 21 -28.96 -15.60 25.08
N ALA A 22 -28.22 -16.66 25.43
CA ALA A 22 -28.53 -17.57 26.53
C ALA A 22 -27.63 -17.38 27.77
N ALA A 23 -26.58 -16.55 27.70
CA ALA A 23 -25.58 -16.40 28.75
C ALA A 23 -25.76 -15.08 29.54
N ASP A 24 -25.76 -15.16 30.87
CA ASP A 24 -25.85 -13.99 31.78
C ASP A 24 -24.45 -13.39 32.10
N ASP A 25 -23.45 -13.54 31.21
CA ASP A 25 -22.10 -13.04 31.48
C ASP A 25 -21.26 -12.63 30.24
N SER A 26 -20.52 -11.53 30.42
CA SER A 26 -19.79 -10.66 29.48
C SER A 26 -20.66 -9.84 28.53
N ASP A 27 -20.79 -8.54 28.82
CA ASP A 27 -21.41 -7.49 27.99
C ASP A 27 -20.65 -7.31 26.65
N GLN A 28 -20.67 -8.28 25.73
CA GLN A 28 -19.88 -8.22 24.48
C GLN A 28 -20.32 -7.12 23.52
N VAL A 29 -21.51 -6.57 23.73
CA VAL A 29 -22.04 -5.44 22.95
C VAL A 29 -21.34 -4.11 23.28
N TYR A 30 -20.45 -4.07 24.29
CA TYR A 30 -19.79 -2.85 24.76
C TYR A 30 -19.11 -2.04 23.64
N LYS A 31 -18.57 -2.71 22.61
CA LYS A 31 -17.86 -2.06 21.48
C LYS A 31 -18.82 -1.18 20.68
N TRP A 32 -20.02 -1.70 20.41
CA TRP A 32 -21.09 -0.99 19.72
C TRP A 32 -21.66 0.13 20.57
N ARG A 33 -21.93 -0.14 21.86
CA ARG A 33 -22.39 0.88 22.79
C ARG A 33 -21.41 2.05 22.91
N ALA A 34 -20.11 1.78 22.89
CA ALA A 34 -19.07 2.80 22.90
C ALA A 34 -19.16 3.73 21.68
N VAL A 35 -19.33 3.16 20.49
CA VAL A 35 -19.52 3.92 19.25
C VAL A 35 -20.84 4.71 19.30
N GLY A 36 -21.97 4.07 19.63
CA GLY A 36 -23.27 4.75 19.74
C GLY A 36 -23.24 5.91 20.73
N CYS A 37 -22.66 5.72 21.92
CA CYS A 37 -22.47 6.77 22.92
C CYS A 37 -21.63 7.94 22.39
N PHE A 38 -20.50 7.64 21.75
CA PHE A 38 -19.64 8.67 21.18
C PHE A 38 -20.38 9.47 20.10
N LYS A 39 -21.02 8.79 19.14
CA LYS A 39 -21.75 9.44 18.05
C LYS A 39 -22.91 10.31 18.55
N ARG A 40 -23.58 9.91 19.63
CA ARG A 40 -24.68 10.66 20.25
C ARG A 40 -24.23 12.00 20.84
N PHE A 41 -23.06 12.04 21.47
CA PHE A 41 -22.62 13.21 22.24
C PHE A 41 -21.52 14.02 21.57
N TRP A 42 -20.74 13.44 20.65
CA TRP A 42 -19.57 14.09 20.09
C TRP A 42 -19.93 15.31 19.25
N ASN A 43 -19.38 16.47 19.64
CA ASN A 43 -19.52 17.71 18.89
C ASN A 43 -18.27 18.58 19.07
N LEU A 44 -17.42 18.63 18.02
CA LEU A 44 -16.19 19.44 18.00
C LEU A 44 -16.41 20.93 18.28
N ASN A 45 -17.60 21.45 17.99
CA ASN A 45 -17.95 22.87 18.17
C ASN A 45 -18.74 23.13 19.47
N ALA A 46 -18.83 22.14 20.37
CA ALA A 46 -19.50 22.31 21.65
C ALA A 46 -18.83 23.44 22.47
N ALA A 47 -19.65 24.35 23.00
CA ALA A 47 -19.18 25.44 23.85
C ALA A 47 -18.40 24.90 25.07
N ASP A 48 -18.98 23.91 25.75
CA ASP A 48 -18.32 23.11 26.79
C ASP A 48 -17.75 21.84 26.17
N PHE A 49 -16.54 21.94 25.61
CA PHE A 49 -15.88 20.79 24.98
C PHE A 49 -15.44 19.73 25.99
N ALA A 50 -15.03 20.13 27.20
CA ALA A 50 -14.65 19.19 28.25
C ALA A 50 -15.85 18.35 28.72
N GLY A 51 -16.98 18.99 29.03
CA GLY A 51 -18.20 18.27 29.40
C GLY A 51 -18.81 17.46 28.26
N MET A 52 -18.65 17.89 27.01
CA MET A 52 -19.00 17.10 25.82
C MET A 52 -18.13 15.84 25.73
N PHE A 53 -16.80 15.99 25.87
CA PHE A 53 -15.85 14.89 25.81
C PHE A 53 -16.15 13.83 26.88
N GLU A 54 -16.45 14.24 28.11
CA GLU A 54 -16.81 13.31 29.19
C GLU A 54 -18.03 12.45 28.86
N LYS A 55 -19.06 13.05 28.25
CA LYS A 55 -20.26 12.32 27.83
C LYS A 55 -19.96 11.38 26.67
N ALA A 56 -19.24 11.85 25.65
CA ALA A 56 -18.91 11.04 24.48
C ALA A 56 -17.97 9.87 24.80
N MET A 57 -17.10 10.00 25.79
CA MET A 57 -16.15 8.96 26.21
C MET A 57 -16.62 8.11 27.39
N GLN A 58 -17.89 8.23 27.80
CA GLN A 58 -18.40 7.53 28.97
C GLN A 58 -18.25 6.00 28.84
N GLU A 59 -18.66 5.45 27.68
CA GLU A 59 -18.61 4.02 27.40
C GLU A 59 -17.21 3.59 26.91
N ALA A 60 -16.64 4.32 25.95
CA ALA A 60 -15.32 4.02 25.38
C ALA A 60 -14.17 4.16 26.39
N GLY A 61 -14.32 5.03 27.39
CA GLY A 61 -13.30 5.28 28.41
C GLY A 61 -12.94 4.03 29.20
N ASN A 62 -13.92 3.18 29.52
CA ASN A 62 -13.70 1.94 30.28
C ASN A 62 -12.98 0.86 29.45
N LEU A 63 -12.99 1.00 28.12
CA LEU A 63 -12.35 0.07 27.20
C LEU A 63 -10.90 0.46 26.93
N LEU A 64 -10.65 1.77 26.86
CA LEU A 64 -9.35 2.33 26.53
C LEU A 64 -8.46 2.57 27.76
N ASP A 65 -9.06 2.78 28.94
CA ASP A 65 -8.33 2.91 30.19
C ASP A 65 -8.30 1.56 30.94
N ASP A 66 -7.10 1.00 31.12
CA ASP A 66 -6.84 -0.17 31.95
C ASP A 66 -5.93 0.18 33.16
N ALA A 67 -5.47 -0.86 33.87
CA ALA A 67 -4.61 -0.67 35.04
C ALA A 67 -3.20 -0.13 34.68
N ALA A 68 -2.68 -0.47 33.50
CA ALA A 68 -1.34 -0.12 33.02
C ALA A 68 -1.33 1.21 32.24
N MET A 69 -2.36 1.46 31.42
CA MET A 69 -2.48 2.58 30.50
C MET A 69 -3.87 3.23 30.65
N GLN A 70 -3.91 4.55 30.78
CA GLN A 70 -5.13 5.35 30.96
C GLN A 70 -5.12 6.58 30.03
N PRO A 71 -5.10 6.39 28.71
CA PRO A 71 -5.06 7.47 27.72
C PRO A 71 -6.24 8.44 27.82
N VAL A 72 -7.45 7.96 28.13
CA VAL A 72 -8.64 8.81 28.24
C VAL A 72 -8.55 9.65 29.50
N ALA A 73 -8.15 9.07 30.64
CA ALA A 73 -7.82 9.84 31.83
C ALA A 73 -6.74 10.92 31.58
N GLY A 74 -5.77 10.64 30.70
CA GLY A 74 -4.78 11.62 30.24
C GLY A 74 -5.40 12.81 29.51
N LEU A 75 -6.37 12.57 28.63
CA LEU A 75 -7.13 13.62 27.95
C LEU A 75 -8.02 14.40 28.93
N ARG A 76 -8.72 13.71 29.85
CA ARG A 76 -9.52 14.35 30.92
C ARG A 76 -8.67 15.28 31.77
N MET A 77 -7.46 14.83 32.13
CA MET A 77 -6.50 15.65 32.86
C MET A 77 -6.17 16.93 32.09
N LEU A 78 -5.87 16.84 30.79
CA LEU A 78 -5.62 18.05 29.99
C LEU A 78 -6.87 18.94 29.94
N LEU A 79 -8.04 18.37 29.67
CA LEU A 79 -9.31 19.11 29.53
C LEU A 79 -9.78 19.77 30.83
N ALA A 80 -9.35 19.28 32.00
CA ALA A 80 -9.58 19.95 33.28
C ALA A 80 -8.82 21.29 33.43
N ARG A 81 -7.92 21.61 32.49
CA ARG A 81 -7.13 22.85 32.47
C ARG A 81 -7.62 23.75 31.34
N GLU A 82 -8.22 24.89 31.68
CA GLU A 82 -8.76 25.85 30.71
C GLU A 82 -7.80 26.18 29.55
N PRO A 83 -6.48 26.41 29.75
CA PRO A 83 -5.57 26.72 28.65
C PRO A 83 -5.35 25.58 27.64
N GLU A 84 -5.64 24.34 28.03
CA GLU A 84 -5.41 23.16 27.19
C GLU A 84 -6.65 22.76 26.39
N VAL A 85 -7.84 23.25 26.76
CA VAL A 85 -9.11 22.83 26.14
C VAL A 85 -9.10 23.04 24.63
N GLU A 86 -8.76 24.24 24.16
CA GLU A 86 -8.72 24.50 22.72
C GLU A 86 -7.57 23.74 22.05
N TYR A 87 -6.44 23.55 22.73
CA TYR A 87 -5.32 22.79 22.15
C TYR A 87 -5.71 21.32 21.89
N VAL A 88 -6.38 20.68 22.84
CA VAL A 88 -6.89 19.31 22.69
C VAL A 88 -7.97 19.28 21.60
N ARG A 89 -8.87 20.27 21.56
CA ARG A 89 -9.90 20.42 20.53
C ARG A 89 -9.28 20.52 19.13
N GLU A 90 -8.25 21.34 18.95
CA GLU A 90 -7.51 21.48 17.68
C GLU A 90 -6.80 20.18 17.28
N CYS A 91 -6.26 19.42 18.24
CA CYS A 91 -5.67 18.11 17.96
C CYS A 91 -6.72 17.15 17.40
N PHE A 92 -7.91 17.08 18.01
CA PHE A 92 -9.01 16.27 17.48
C PHE A 92 -9.53 16.78 16.13
N ARG A 93 -9.61 18.10 15.94
CA ARG A 93 -9.98 18.70 14.64
C ARG A 93 -9.01 18.31 13.54
N PHE A 94 -7.71 18.28 13.83
CA PHE A 94 -6.69 17.81 12.89
C PHE A 94 -6.80 16.31 12.64
N LEU A 95 -6.94 15.49 13.68
CA LEU A 95 -7.13 14.04 13.56
C LEU A 95 -8.32 13.69 12.65
N PHE A 96 -9.43 14.40 12.83
CA PHE A 96 -10.69 14.21 12.12
C PHE A 96 -10.85 15.09 10.87
N SER A 97 -9.77 15.65 10.35
CA SER A 97 -9.83 16.39 9.09
C SER A 97 -10.14 15.44 7.92
N ASP A 98 -10.33 15.95 6.72
CA ASP A 98 -10.41 15.13 5.52
C ASP A 98 -9.01 14.68 5.07
N ASP A 99 -8.84 13.38 4.78
CA ASP A 99 -7.61 12.82 4.17
C ASP A 99 -7.78 12.48 2.69
N GLY A 100 -8.99 12.59 2.13
CA GLY A 100 -9.31 12.19 0.77
C GLY A 100 -9.24 10.67 0.55
N GLY A 101 -9.40 9.86 1.60
CA GLY A 101 -9.27 8.40 1.56
C GLY A 101 -7.82 7.90 1.57
N ASP A 102 -6.84 8.78 1.80
CA ASP A 102 -5.43 8.43 1.85
C ASP A 102 -5.04 7.89 3.23
N LEU A 103 -4.90 6.57 3.33
CA LEU A 103 -4.58 5.90 4.60
C LEU A 103 -3.19 6.26 5.15
N GLN A 104 -2.25 6.67 4.31
CA GLN A 104 -0.95 7.16 4.79
C GLN A 104 -1.12 8.51 5.48
N LYS A 105 -1.86 9.45 4.86
CA LYS A 105 -2.19 10.72 5.54
C LYS A 105 -2.99 10.49 6.81
N ARG A 106 -3.92 9.53 6.82
CA ARG A 106 -4.67 9.16 8.02
C ARG A 106 -3.74 8.72 9.16
N GLN A 107 -2.80 7.84 8.86
CA GLN A 107 -1.79 7.39 9.81
C GLN A 107 -0.91 8.54 10.30
N ASP A 108 -0.43 9.42 9.40
CA ASP A 108 0.40 10.57 9.77
C ASP A 108 -0.34 11.52 10.74
N ARG A 109 -1.66 11.68 10.59
CA ARG A 109 -2.49 12.47 11.51
C ARG A 109 -2.68 11.80 12.87
N ALA A 110 -2.84 10.47 12.88
CA ALA A 110 -2.91 9.69 14.11
C ALA A 110 -1.60 9.79 14.91
N ASP A 111 -0.47 9.64 14.25
CA ASP A 111 0.86 9.79 14.85
C ASP A 111 1.08 11.21 15.37
N PHE A 112 0.70 12.23 14.58
CA PHE A 112 0.76 13.63 15.00
C PHE A 112 -0.09 13.89 16.26
N PHE A 113 -1.32 13.37 16.31
CA PHE A 113 -2.19 13.51 17.47
C PHE A 113 -1.54 12.91 18.72
N ALA A 114 -1.05 11.66 18.62
CA ALA A 114 -0.40 10.99 19.73
C ALA A 114 0.80 11.81 20.24
N ASP A 115 1.66 12.28 19.33
CA ASP A 115 2.84 13.07 19.68
C ASP A 115 2.48 14.39 20.38
N LYS A 116 1.49 15.12 19.85
CA LYS A 116 1.09 16.44 20.38
C LYS A 116 0.37 16.37 21.71
N ILE A 117 -0.50 15.38 21.92
CA ILE A 117 -1.11 15.14 23.22
C ILE A 117 -0.04 14.67 24.21
N ASN A 118 0.82 13.75 23.82
CA ASN A 118 1.86 13.23 24.71
C ASN A 118 2.89 14.29 25.12
N GLU A 119 3.18 15.28 24.25
CA GLU A 119 3.99 16.45 24.59
C GLU A 119 3.37 17.23 25.76
N ARG A 120 2.06 17.52 25.70
CA ARG A 120 1.33 18.20 26.79
C ARG A 120 1.25 17.35 28.05
N ILE A 121 0.97 16.06 27.93
CA ILE A 121 0.92 15.16 29.08
C ILE A 121 2.28 15.12 29.79
N ARG A 122 3.38 14.99 29.06
CA ARG A 122 4.73 15.01 29.66
C ARG A 122 5.11 16.35 30.28
N TYR A 123 4.52 17.45 29.81
CA TYR A 123 4.72 18.77 30.42
C TYR A 123 4.14 18.82 31.85
N TYR A 124 2.93 18.29 32.06
CA TYR A 124 2.24 18.30 33.36
C TYR A 124 2.60 17.10 34.25
N GLU A 125 2.73 15.91 33.68
CA GLU A 125 2.98 14.65 34.39
C GLU A 125 4.30 14.04 33.91
N ARG A 126 5.41 14.58 34.42
CA ARG A 126 6.74 14.15 33.99
C ARG A 126 7.00 12.70 34.37
N GLY A 127 7.42 11.90 33.39
CA GLY A 127 7.89 10.52 33.60
C GLY A 127 6.80 9.45 33.66
N THR A 128 5.51 9.82 33.64
CA THR A 128 4.44 8.82 33.53
C THR A 128 4.30 8.33 32.10
N LYS A 129 4.14 7.01 31.94
CA LYS A 129 3.69 6.40 30.68
C LYS A 129 2.19 6.14 30.68
N LYS A 130 1.56 6.12 31.86
CA LYS A 130 0.17 5.71 32.07
C LYS A 130 -0.78 6.50 31.18
N TYR A 131 -0.63 7.82 31.14
CA TYR A 131 -1.55 8.70 30.41
C TYR A 131 -1.22 8.87 28.92
N LEU A 132 -0.14 8.26 28.44
CA LEU A 132 0.29 8.49 27.07
C LEU A 132 -0.64 7.80 26.06
N GLN A 133 -0.87 8.50 24.96
CA GLN A 133 -1.50 7.98 23.75
C GLN A 133 -0.52 7.06 23.02
N ASN A 134 -1.02 5.94 22.52
CA ASN A 134 -0.34 5.09 21.56
C ASN A 134 -1.20 5.00 20.29
N ARG A 135 -0.70 4.28 19.29
CA ARG A 135 -1.38 4.11 18.01
C ARG A 135 -2.78 3.50 18.17
N ASP A 136 -2.90 2.44 18.95
CA ASP A 136 -4.14 1.68 19.19
C ASP A 136 -5.24 2.61 19.69
N HIS A 137 -4.95 3.46 20.68
CA HIS A 137 -5.90 4.43 21.21
C HIS A 137 -6.37 5.44 20.15
N VAL A 138 -5.44 5.95 19.33
CA VAL A 138 -5.78 6.99 18.34
C VAL A 138 -6.54 6.42 17.14
N ILE A 139 -6.22 5.20 16.70
CA ILE A 139 -7.03 4.47 15.71
C ILE A 139 -8.43 4.20 16.27
N TYR A 140 -8.55 3.89 17.56
CA TYR A 140 -9.85 3.74 18.19
C TYR A 140 -10.67 5.04 18.17
N TYR A 141 -10.04 6.21 18.39
CA TYR A 141 -10.73 7.50 18.24
C TYR A 141 -11.23 7.76 16.82
N LEU A 142 -10.49 7.33 15.80
CA LEU A 142 -10.94 7.41 14.40
C LEU A 142 -12.17 6.52 14.16
N ASN A 143 -12.17 5.30 14.69
CA ASN A 143 -13.34 4.40 14.62
C ASN A 143 -14.55 4.96 15.39
N LEU A 144 -14.39 5.53 16.58
CA LEU A 144 -15.50 6.17 17.29
C LEU A 144 -16.12 7.32 16.48
N TRP A 145 -15.30 8.11 15.77
CA TRP A 145 -15.76 9.24 14.98
C TRP A 145 -16.47 8.82 13.68
N LYS A 146 -15.87 7.91 12.93
CA LYS A 146 -16.36 7.38 11.66
C LYS A 146 -16.15 5.86 11.58
N PRO A 147 -17.01 5.08 12.25
CA PRO A 147 -16.90 3.63 12.27
C PRO A 147 -17.01 3.02 10.87
N GLU A 148 -17.80 3.64 9.98
CA GLU A 148 -18.00 3.25 8.60
C GLU A 148 -16.77 3.43 7.69
N GLU A 149 -15.75 4.18 8.13
CA GLU A 149 -14.52 4.42 7.37
C GLU A 149 -13.28 3.85 8.05
N ASN A 150 -13.39 3.38 9.31
CA ASN A 150 -12.24 3.04 10.13
C ASN A 150 -12.47 1.75 10.92
N TYR A 151 -11.50 0.84 10.89
CA TYR A 151 -11.44 -0.30 11.79
C TYR A 151 -10.81 0.06 13.14
N MET A 152 -11.26 -0.56 14.22
CA MET A 152 -10.53 -0.58 15.50
C MET A 152 -9.24 -1.39 15.32
N PHE A 153 -8.19 -1.08 16.10
CA PHE A 153 -6.91 -1.81 16.06
C PHE A 153 -6.46 -2.19 17.46
N ASP A 154 -5.98 -3.43 17.60
CA ASP A 154 -5.29 -3.92 18.79
C ASP A 154 -4.01 -4.66 18.38
N ALA A 155 -2.88 -4.20 18.93
CA ALA A 155 -1.57 -4.78 18.66
C ALA A 155 -1.40 -6.21 19.23
N ALA A 156 -2.24 -6.64 20.18
CA ALA A 156 -2.16 -7.98 20.75
C ALA A 156 -2.82 -9.04 19.86
N SER A 157 -3.97 -8.74 19.24
CA SER A 157 -4.73 -9.67 18.40
C SER A 157 -4.30 -9.70 16.94
N ALA A 158 -3.95 -8.55 16.34
CA ALA A 158 -3.66 -8.45 14.91
C ALA A 158 -2.54 -9.38 14.40
N PRO A 159 -1.41 -9.59 15.12
CA PRO A 159 -0.37 -10.51 14.68
C PRO A 159 -0.82 -11.97 14.64
N GLY A 160 -1.66 -12.37 15.60
CA GLY A 160 -2.23 -13.72 15.70
C GLY A 160 -3.18 -13.98 14.54
N TRP A 161 -4.06 -13.02 14.25
CA TRP A 161 -4.96 -13.11 13.11
C TRP A 161 -4.21 -13.24 11.79
N ALA A 162 -3.23 -12.36 11.54
CA ALA A 162 -2.40 -12.41 10.33
C ALA A 162 -1.66 -13.75 10.17
N ALA A 163 -1.29 -14.41 11.27
CA ALA A 163 -0.73 -15.77 11.24
C ALA A 163 -1.78 -16.82 10.89
N CYS A 164 -2.95 -16.75 11.51
CA CYS A 164 -4.08 -17.64 11.23
C CYS A 164 -4.48 -17.61 9.75
N THR A 165 -4.62 -16.41 9.19
CA THR A 165 -5.10 -16.17 7.81
C THR A 165 -3.99 -16.14 6.76
N GLU A 166 -2.74 -16.37 7.16
CA GLU A 166 -1.55 -16.23 6.31
C GLU A 166 -1.48 -14.88 5.58
N PHE A 167 -1.91 -13.81 6.23
CA PHE A 167 -1.84 -12.46 5.69
C PHE A 167 -0.40 -11.90 5.75
N ASP A 168 0.02 -11.29 4.65
CA ASP A 168 1.32 -10.68 4.49
C ASP A 168 1.39 -9.30 5.17
N GLY A 169 1.58 -9.31 6.49
CA GLY A 169 1.72 -8.09 7.30
C GLY A 169 2.47 -8.29 8.62
N ASP A 170 3.16 -7.22 9.06
CA ASP A 170 3.88 -7.13 10.33
C ASP A 170 3.28 -6.07 11.26
N PHE A 171 2.13 -6.42 11.86
CA PHE A 171 1.35 -5.54 12.73
C PHE A 171 1.93 -5.37 14.14
N GLY A 172 2.89 -6.24 14.52
CA GLY A 172 3.62 -6.13 15.80
C GLY A 172 4.85 -5.21 15.71
N SER A 173 5.16 -4.68 14.53
CA SER A 173 6.38 -3.89 14.32
C SER A 173 6.22 -2.41 14.66
N LYS A 174 7.38 -1.74 14.79
CA LYS A 174 7.44 -0.27 14.84
C LYS A 174 7.09 0.39 13.50
N ASN A 175 7.18 -0.34 12.39
CA ASN A 175 6.90 0.13 11.04
C ASN A 175 5.49 -0.28 10.61
N PHE A 176 4.52 -0.15 11.53
CA PHE A 176 3.13 -0.45 11.25
C PHE A 176 2.63 0.34 10.03
N SER A 177 1.79 -0.30 9.23
CA SER A 177 1.10 0.30 8.08
C SER A 177 -0.40 0.13 8.28
N LEU A 178 -1.10 1.26 8.42
CA LEU A 178 -2.55 1.33 8.51
C LEU A 178 -3.19 0.78 7.24
N GLU A 179 -2.62 1.12 6.08
CA GLU A 179 -3.04 0.59 4.79
C GLU A 179 -2.98 -0.94 4.75
N SER A 180 -1.88 -1.55 5.22
CA SER A 180 -1.75 -3.01 5.27
C SER A 180 -2.75 -3.63 6.24
N TYR A 181 -3.00 -2.99 7.39
CA TYR A 181 -3.97 -3.47 8.37
C TYR A 181 -5.40 -3.41 7.82
N TYR A 182 -5.78 -2.30 7.20
CA TYR A 182 -7.11 -2.13 6.63
C TYR A 182 -7.36 -3.11 5.50
N ARG A 183 -6.35 -3.39 4.66
CA ARG A 183 -6.46 -4.43 3.63
C ARG A 183 -6.74 -5.82 4.21
N MET A 184 -6.15 -6.15 5.36
CA MET A 184 -6.44 -7.39 6.06
C MET A 184 -7.88 -7.40 6.60
N CYS A 185 -8.34 -6.29 7.15
CA CYS A 185 -9.73 -6.13 7.60
C CYS A 185 -10.72 -6.22 6.43
N ASP A 186 -10.42 -5.62 5.28
CA ASP A 186 -11.23 -5.70 4.07
C ASP A 186 -11.32 -7.14 3.55
N GLU A 187 -10.24 -7.92 3.58
CA GLU A 187 -10.28 -9.36 3.24
C GLU A 187 -11.21 -10.17 4.16
N VAL A 188 -11.41 -9.73 5.41
CA VAL A 188 -12.37 -10.35 6.34
C VAL A 188 -13.77 -9.84 6.06
N LEU A 189 -13.93 -8.53 5.86
CA LEU A 189 -15.20 -7.88 5.58
C LEU A 189 -15.90 -8.49 4.37
N GLU A 190 -15.17 -8.68 3.27
CA GLU A 190 -15.71 -9.29 2.04
C GLU A 190 -16.24 -10.72 2.27
N GLU A 191 -15.69 -11.45 3.24
CA GLU A 191 -16.14 -12.81 3.54
C GLU A 191 -17.34 -12.86 4.48
N ILE A 192 -17.39 -11.96 5.46
CA ILE A 192 -18.48 -11.96 6.44
C ILE A 192 -19.72 -11.23 5.91
N ARG A 193 -19.56 -10.29 4.97
CA ARG A 193 -20.68 -9.52 4.41
C ARG A 193 -21.66 -10.42 3.64
N GLU A 194 -21.17 -11.48 3.01
CA GLU A 194 -21.98 -12.46 2.29
C GLU A 194 -22.51 -13.59 3.19
N ASN A 195 -22.19 -13.58 4.49
CA ASN A 195 -22.66 -14.58 5.45
C ASN A 195 -23.98 -14.13 6.09
N GLU A 196 -25.11 -14.59 5.55
CA GLU A 196 -26.45 -14.24 6.02
C GLU A 196 -26.71 -14.64 7.49
N GLU A 197 -26.14 -15.76 7.95
CA GLU A 197 -26.33 -16.21 9.33
C GLU A 197 -25.61 -15.29 10.32
N LEU A 198 -24.36 -14.93 10.03
CA LEU A 198 -23.59 -14.00 10.86
C LEU A 198 -24.19 -12.59 10.84
N THR A 199 -24.59 -12.08 9.67
CA THR A 199 -25.23 -10.76 9.57
C THR A 199 -26.61 -10.72 10.23
N GLY A 200 -27.34 -11.84 10.25
CA GLY A 200 -28.56 -12.00 11.05
C GLY A 200 -28.30 -11.94 12.55
N LEU A 201 -27.30 -12.68 13.05
CA LEU A 201 -26.87 -12.60 14.46
C LEU A 201 -26.44 -11.19 14.83
N TYR A 202 -25.69 -10.53 13.94
CA TYR A 202 -25.23 -9.16 14.13
C TYR A 202 -26.39 -8.18 14.33
N SER A 203 -27.35 -8.19 13.41
CA SER A 203 -28.49 -7.27 13.42
C SER A 203 -29.32 -7.42 14.70
N ASN A 204 -29.51 -8.67 15.14
CA ASN A 204 -30.27 -8.95 16.36
C ASN A 204 -29.57 -8.52 17.66
N LEU A 205 -28.24 -8.61 17.71
CA LEU A 205 -27.48 -8.44 18.95
C LEU A 205 -26.94 -7.02 19.14
N PHE A 206 -26.61 -6.32 18.05
CA PHE A 206 -25.75 -5.13 18.14
C PHE A 206 -26.32 -3.86 17.48
N GLU A 207 -27.28 -3.98 16.56
CA GLU A 207 -27.76 -2.84 15.76
C GLU A 207 -28.40 -1.74 16.63
N GLU A 208 -29.14 -2.11 17.67
CA GLU A 208 -29.79 -1.15 18.57
C GLU A 208 -28.77 -0.28 19.36
N GLU A 209 -27.58 -0.82 19.66
CA GLU A 209 -26.54 -0.13 20.42
C GLU A 209 -25.88 1.00 19.62
N LEU A 210 -25.98 0.96 18.28
CA LEU A 210 -25.43 1.97 17.39
C LEU A 210 -26.32 3.21 17.23
N ASP A 211 -27.48 3.31 17.89
CA ASP A 211 -28.38 4.48 17.80
C ASP A 211 -28.74 4.86 16.34
N GLY A 212 -28.85 3.87 15.46
CA GLY A 212 -29.20 4.04 14.05
C GLY A 212 -28.03 4.38 13.11
N TYR A 213 -26.78 4.33 13.58
CA TYR A 213 -25.61 4.41 12.72
C TYR A 213 -25.27 3.04 12.11
N ASP A 214 -24.84 3.06 10.86
CA ASP A 214 -24.32 1.89 10.16
C ASP A 214 -22.79 1.94 10.18
N ASP A 215 -22.16 0.98 10.86
CA ASP A 215 -20.71 0.84 10.96
C ASP A 215 -20.08 0.07 9.78
N GLN A 216 -20.89 -0.33 8.80
CA GLN A 216 -20.48 -1.16 7.66
C GLN A 216 -19.87 -2.50 8.07
N LEU A 217 -20.25 -3.04 9.24
CA LEU A 217 -19.70 -4.25 9.87
C LEU A 217 -18.23 -4.12 10.33
N HIS A 218 -17.64 -2.93 10.34
CA HIS A 218 -16.25 -2.76 10.73
C HIS A 218 -15.98 -3.11 12.20
N ILE A 219 -16.95 -2.91 13.09
CA ILE A 219 -16.84 -3.31 14.50
C ILE A 219 -16.89 -4.84 14.60
N LEU A 220 -17.73 -5.49 13.79
CA LEU A 220 -17.84 -6.94 13.72
C LEU A 220 -16.53 -7.60 13.23
N VAL A 221 -15.90 -7.02 12.21
CA VAL A 221 -14.57 -7.46 11.72
C VAL A 221 -13.56 -7.44 12.87
N TYR A 222 -13.52 -6.35 13.64
CA TYR A 222 -12.63 -6.26 14.80
C TYR A 222 -13.00 -7.27 15.89
N ASP A 223 -14.28 -7.40 16.24
CA ASP A 223 -14.75 -8.28 17.30
C ASP A 223 -14.42 -9.75 17.02
N LEU A 224 -14.57 -10.19 15.76
CA LEU A 224 -14.14 -11.53 15.32
C LEU A 224 -12.64 -11.77 15.57
N MET A 225 -11.78 -10.81 15.20
CA MET A 225 -10.32 -10.93 15.37
C MET A 225 -9.90 -10.91 16.86
N ASP A 226 -10.54 -10.02 17.63
CA ASP A 226 -10.33 -9.88 19.06
C ASP A 226 -10.76 -11.16 19.80
N CYS A 227 -11.98 -11.64 19.55
CA CYS A 227 -12.52 -12.88 20.12
C CYS A 227 -11.67 -14.10 19.78
N ALA A 228 -11.12 -14.19 18.56
CA ALA A 228 -10.23 -15.28 18.18
C ALA A 228 -8.99 -15.37 19.08
N SER A 229 -8.48 -14.21 19.50
CA SER A 229 -7.34 -14.11 20.39
C SER A 229 -7.76 -14.33 21.85
N LEU A 230 -8.79 -13.63 22.30
CA LEU A 230 -9.29 -13.66 23.67
C LEU A 230 -9.78 -15.05 24.10
N TYR A 231 -10.54 -15.72 23.23
CA TYR A 231 -11.14 -17.03 23.48
C TYR A 231 -10.34 -18.20 22.90
N ARG A 232 -9.14 -17.91 22.36
CA ARG A 232 -8.16 -18.91 21.90
C ARG A 232 -8.70 -19.83 20.80
N TYR A 233 -9.45 -19.29 19.84
CA TYR A 233 -9.99 -20.07 18.71
C TYR A 233 -8.90 -20.70 17.84
N TYR A 234 -7.67 -20.19 17.93
CA TYR A 234 -6.49 -20.76 17.27
C TYR A 234 -6.03 -22.11 17.85
N ALA A 235 -6.56 -22.55 18.99
CA ALA A 235 -6.12 -23.76 19.66
C ALA A 235 -6.34 -25.01 18.79
N GLY A 236 -5.27 -25.79 18.56
CA GLY A 236 -5.32 -26.99 17.74
C GLY A 236 -5.21 -26.77 16.24
N MET A 237 -5.14 -25.51 15.78
CA MET A 237 -4.95 -25.19 14.36
C MET A 237 -3.48 -25.30 13.93
N GLU A 238 -3.25 -25.73 12.69
CA GLU A 238 -1.92 -25.75 12.07
C GLU A 238 -1.55 -24.35 11.56
N ILE A 239 -1.11 -23.48 12.46
CA ILE A 239 -0.66 -22.12 12.12
C ILE A 239 0.85 -22.10 11.90
N ARG A 240 1.27 -21.66 10.71
CA ARG A 240 2.70 -21.49 10.39
C ARG A 240 3.32 -20.42 11.28
N LYS A 241 4.39 -20.78 11.99
CA LYS A 241 5.16 -19.85 12.85
C LYS A 241 6.19 -19.06 12.05
N VAL A 242 5.73 -18.29 11.07
CA VAL A 242 6.59 -17.35 10.33
C VAL A 242 6.45 -15.97 10.97
N PRO A 243 7.54 -15.33 11.44
CA PRO A 243 7.48 -13.97 11.97
C PRO A 243 6.89 -12.99 10.95
N GLY A 244 6.07 -12.03 11.41
CA GLY A 244 5.42 -11.04 10.53
C GLY A 244 6.42 -10.30 9.62
N ARG A 245 7.60 -9.96 10.16
CA ARG A 245 8.69 -9.33 9.41
C ARG A 245 9.17 -10.18 8.23
N GLU A 246 9.24 -11.50 8.39
CA GLU A 246 9.66 -12.41 7.32
C GLU A 246 8.58 -12.55 6.26
N ARG A 247 7.30 -12.64 6.66
CA ARG A 247 6.17 -12.62 5.70
C ARG A 247 6.17 -11.35 4.86
N THR A 248 6.30 -10.19 5.51
CA THR A 248 6.32 -8.89 4.82
C THR A 248 7.47 -8.81 3.82
N LYS A 249 8.69 -9.21 4.21
CA LYS A 249 9.84 -9.25 3.30
C LYS A 249 9.62 -10.20 2.12
N ALA A 250 9.06 -11.39 2.36
CA ALA A 250 8.79 -12.35 1.30
C ALA A 250 7.73 -11.81 0.32
N ALA A 251 6.70 -11.15 0.83
CA ALA A 251 5.67 -10.50 0.04
C ALA A 251 6.23 -9.34 -0.81
N GLU A 252 7.06 -8.48 -0.21
CA GLU A 252 7.78 -7.41 -0.92
C GLU A 252 8.69 -7.97 -2.02
N ALA A 253 9.44 -9.03 -1.72
CA ALA A 253 10.31 -9.70 -2.68
C ALA A 253 9.49 -10.29 -3.85
N LYS A 254 8.36 -10.93 -3.55
CA LYS A 254 7.43 -11.47 -4.57
C LYS A 254 6.82 -10.37 -5.43
N ALA A 255 6.38 -9.25 -4.83
CA ALA A 255 5.84 -8.10 -5.56
C ALA A 255 6.90 -7.43 -6.45
N ALA A 256 8.12 -7.26 -5.93
CA ALA A 256 9.25 -6.74 -6.70
C ALA A 256 9.61 -7.68 -7.87
N GLN A 257 9.60 -8.99 -7.62
CA GLN A 257 9.83 -10.00 -8.65
C GLN A 257 8.76 -9.91 -9.76
N GLU A 258 7.49 -9.76 -9.40
CA GLU A 258 6.38 -9.66 -10.35
C GLU A 258 6.45 -8.37 -11.18
N LYS A 259 6.68 -7.22 -10.54
CA LYS A 259 6.89 -5.95 -11.24
C LYS A 259 8.03 -6.04 -12.24
N LEU A 260 9.14 -6.66 -11.84
CA LEU A 260 10.30 -6.84 -12.71
C LEU A 260 10.03 -7.80 -13.87
N LYS A 261 9.25 -8.87 -13.65
CA LYS A 261 8.78 -9.75 -14.74
C LYS A 261 7.92 -9.01 -15.74
N GLN A 262 7.00 -8.16 -15.29
CA GLN A 262 6.15 -7.35 -16.16
C GLN A 262 6.97 -6.35 -16.99
N GLU A 263 7.95 -5.68 -16.36
CA GLU A 263 8.86 -4.78 -17.05
C GLU A 263 9.71 -5.50 -18.11
N ILE A 264 10.25 -6.68 -17.77
CA ILE A 264 10.99 -7.53 -18.71
C ILE A 264 10.09 -7.90 -19.88
N ALA A 265 8.86 -8.38 -19.64
CA ALA A 265 7.93 -8.78 -20.69
C ALA A 265 7.61 -7.62 -21.65
N LEU A 266 7.38 -6.40 -21.11
CA LEU A 266 7.12 -5.21 -21.92
C LEU A 266 8.34 -4.84 -22.80
N LYS A 267 9.55 -4.89 -22.23
CA LYS A 267 10.78 -4.57 -22.97
C LYS A 267 11.13 -5.66 -23.99
N GLU A 268 10.86 -6.93 -23.70
CA GLU A 268 11.01 -8.04 -24.65
C GLU A 268 10.06 -7.90 -25.84
N ALA A 269 8.79 -7.55 -25.59
CA ALA A 269 7.83 -7.25 -26.64
C ALA A 269 8.32 -6.09 -27.53
N ARG A 270 8.80 -5.00 -26.92
CA ARG A 270 9.34 -3.86 -27.66
C ARG A 270 10.60 -4.20 -28.45
N LEU A 271 11.48 -5.03 -27.91
CA LEU A 271 12.66 -5.51 -28.62
C LEU A 271 12.28 -6.36 -29.82
N LYS A 272 11.28 -7.24 -29.67
CA LYS A 272 10.73 -8.05 -30.75
C LYS A 272 10.13 -7.18 -31.87
N GLU A 273 9.36 -6.15 -31.52
CA GLU A 273 8.83 -5.18 -32.51
C GLU A 273 9.95 -4.52 -33.32
N LEU A 274 11.04 -4.09 -32.66
CA LEU A 274 12.19 -3.49 -33.35
C LEU A 274 12.98 -4.50 -34.20
N GLN A 275 12.98 -5.79 -33.83
CA GLN A 275 13.62 -6.86 -34.58
C GLN A 275 12.79 -7.26 -35.82
N GLU A 276 11.47 -7.22 -35.72
CA GLU A 276 10.53 -7.54 -36.80
C GLU A 276 10.27 -6.33 -37.72
N LYS A 277 10.65 -5.11 -37.29
CA LYS A 277 10.53 -3.90 -38.12
C LYS A 277 11.30 -4.10 -39.44
N PRO A 278 10.65 -3.96 -40.60
CA PRO A 278 11.30 -4.15 -41.88
C PRO A 278 12.44 -3.14 -42.07
N VAL A 279 13.57 -3.63 -42.55
CA VAL A 279 14.73 -2.79 -42.86
C VAL A 279 14.46 -2.02 -44.15
N ASN A 280 14.24 -0.72 -44.03
CA ASN A 280 14.02 0.17 -45.16
C ASN A 280 15.27 1.02 -45.35
N LEU A 281 16.28 0.46 -46.02
CA LEU A 281 17.51 1.16 -46.38
C LEU A 281 17.55 1.31 -47.91
N PRO A 282 17.87 2.51 -48.44
CA PRO A 282 17.89 2.70 -49.88
C PRO A 282 19.01 1.87 -50.52
N ASP A 283 18.78 1.43 -51.76
CA ASP A 283 19.85 0.90 -52.58
C ASP A 283 20.75 2.04 -53.03
N VAL A 284 22.05 1.87 -52.81
CA VAL A 284 23.09 2.85 -53.09
C VAL A 284 24.10 2.36 -54.11
N VAL A 285 24.01 1.09 -54.55
CA VAL A 285 24.93 0.52 -55.55
C VAL A 285 24.75 1.25 -56.88
N GLY A 286 25.87 1.63 -57.50
CA GLY A 286 25.91 2.41 -58.74
C GLY A 286 25.73 3.92 -58.56
N LYS A 287 25.38 4.42 -57.37
CA LYS A 287 25.20 5.86 -57.14
C LYS A 287 26.54 6.60 -56.99
N PRO A 288 26.64 7.85 -57.51
CA PRO A 288 27.80 8.70 -57.29
C PRO A 288 27.78 9.32 -55.88
N VAL A 289 28.93 9.33 -55.21
CA VAL A 289 29.11 9.86 -53.86
C VAL A 289 30.33 10.78 -53.78
N SER A 290 30.34 11.70 -52.83
CA SER A 290 31.48 12.59 -52.56
C SER A 290 32.11 12.30 -51.20
N HIS A 291 33.45 12.20 -51.17
CA HIS A 291 34.25 12.08 -49.95
C HIS A 291 35.26 13.23 -49.86
N LYS A 292 35.42 13.84 -48.67
CA LYS A 292 36.28 15.03 -48.45
C LYS A 292 37.74 14.85 -48.91
N THR A 293 38.30 13.65 -48.77
CA THR A 293 39.71 13.36 -49.10
C THR A 293 39.92 12.71 -50.47
N TYR A 294 38.97 11.88 -50.92
CA TYR A 294 39.15 11.02 -52.09
C TYR A 294 38.42 11.57 -53.32
N GLY A 295 37.69 12.67 -53.17
CA GLY A 295 36.90 13.27 -54.24
C GLY A 295 35.63 12.47 -54.53
N THR A 296 35.23 12.49 -55.80
CA THR A 296 34.04 11.78 -56.29
C THR A 296 34.34 10.31 -56.49
N GLY A 297 33.41 9.45 -56.07
CA GLY A 297 33.48 7.99 -56.26
C GLY A 297 32.13 7.38 -56.62
N ILE A 298 32.15 6.09 -56.97
CA ILE A 298 30.94 5.30 -57.31
C ILE A 298 30.87 4.08 -56.40
N VAL A 299 29.71 3.81 -55.82
CA VAL A 299 29.48 2.61 -54.99
C VAL A 299 29.42 1.38 -55.90
N GLN A 300 30.30 0.40 -55.69
CA GLN A 300 30.38 -0.83 -56.49
C GLN A 300 29.58 -2.00 -55.91
N SER A 301 29.59 -2.17 -54.59
CA SER A 301 28.82 -3.22 -53.91
C SER A 301 28.40 -2.77 -52.51
N ASN A 302 27.39 -3.46 -51.96
CA ASN A 302 26.97 -3.36 -50.56
C ASN A 302 26.81 -4.77 -50.00
N ASP A 303 27.84 -5.25 -49.30
CA ASP A 303 27.89 -6.60 -48.74
C ASP A 303 27.66 -6.54 -47.24
N ASN A 304 26.47 -6.97 -46.79
CA ASN A 304 26.07 -7.00 -45.37
C ASN A 304 26.36 -5.69 -44.61
N GLY A 305 26.05 -4.54 -45.23
CA GLY A 305 26.27 -3.22 -44.63
C GLY A 305 27.70 -2.70 -44.76
N THR A 306 28.51 -3.26 -45.66
CA THR A 306 29.82 -2.73 -46.05
C THR A 306 29.78 -2.29 -47.51
N LEU A 307 29.92 -1.00 -47.76
CA LEU A 307 30.06 -0.47 -49.11
C LEU A 307 31.48 -0.63 -49.59
N LEU A 308 31.65 -1.05 -50.85
CA LEU A 308 32.87 -0.84 -51.61
C LEU A 308 32.66 0.35 -52.54
N VAL A 309 33.51 1.37 -52.44
CA VAL A 309 33.42 2.60 -53.25
C VAL A 309 34.73 2.78 -54.02
N HIS A 310 34.61 2.91 -55.34
CA HIS A 310 35.73 3.18 -56.22
C HIS A 310 35.91 4.70 -56.39
N PHE A 311 37.10 5.19 -56.04
CA PHE A 311 37.55 6.55 -56.33
C PHE A 311 38.67 6.48 -57.37
N GLU A 312 38.94 7.59 -58.05
CA GLU A 312 39.94 7.70 -59.14
C GLU A 312 41.30 7.06 -58.80
N LYS A 313 41.72 7.09 -57.53
CA LYS A 313 43.04 6.62 -57.09
C LYS A 313 43.01 5.38 -56.20
N ALA A 314 41.85 4.93 -55.73
CA ALA A 314 41.76 3.79 -54.80
C ALA A 314 40.32 3.32 -54.59
N ASP A 315 40.18 2.03 -54.26
CA ASP A 315 38.97 1.47 -53.67
C ASP A 315 38.98 1.61 -52.14
N LYS A 316 37.85 1.99 -51.56
CA LYS A 316 37.68 2.11 -50.10
C LYS A 316 36.41 1.42 -49.62
N LYS A 317 36.50 0.85 -48.42
CA LYS A 317 35.36 0.24 -47.74
C LYS A 317 34.79 1.18 -46.69
N PHE A 318 33.46 1.27 -46.61
CA PHE A 318 32.76 2.08 -45.63
C PHE A 318 31.61 1.32 -44.99
N LYS A 319 31.29 1.65 -43.74
CA LYS A 319 30.17 1.04 -43.02
C LYS A 319 28.85 1.73 -43.35
N TYR A 320 27.92 1.00 -43.95
CA TYR A 320 26.57 1.44 -44.28
C TYR A 320 25.59 1.18 -43.12
N PRO A 321 24.64 2.08 -42.84
CA PRO A 321 24.47 3.42 -43.41
C PRO A 321 25.29 4.52 -42.72
N SER A 322 26.06 4.18 -41.67
CA SER A 322 26.76 5.15 -40.81
C SER A 322 27.68 6.14 -41.53
N VAL A 323 28.26 5.74 -42.66
CA VAL A 323 29.12 6.62 -43.44
C VAL A 323 28.39 7.87 -43.96
N PHE A 324 27.09 7.75 -44.24
CA PHE A 324 26.27 8.88 -44.71
C PHE A 324 25.75 9.72 -43.53
N THR A 325 25.26 9.09 -42.47
CA THR A 325 24.72 9.81 -41.30
C THR A 325 25.80 10.55 -40.51
N GLN A 326 27.05 10.07 -40.56
CA GLN A 326 28.22 10.73 -39.97
C GLN A 326 28.86 11.77 -40.91
N GLY A 327 28.35 11.93 -42.13
CA GLY A 327 28.81 12.93 -43.10
C GLY A 327 30.17 12.65 -43.73
N PHE A 328 30.63 11.39 -43.73
CA PHE A 328 31.85 10.98 -44.43
C PHE A 328 31.61 10.83 -45.93
N LEU A 329 30.43 10.35 -46.31
CA LEU A 329 29.94 10.36 -47.69
C LEU A 329 28.67 11.20 -47.79
N SER A 330 28.50 11.85 -48.94
CA SER A 330 27.28 12.58 -49.30
C SER A 330 26.85 12.21 -50.72
N PHE A 331 25.55 12.15 -50.96
CA PHE A 331 24.99 11.99 -52.31
C PHE A 331 25.13 13.29 -53.07
N ALA A 332 25.45 13.20 -54.36
CA ALA A 332 25.46 14.36 -55.24
C ALA A 332 24.01 14.79 -55.56
N GLY A 333 23.42 15.67 -54.73
CA GLY A 333 22.19 16.41 -55.07
C GLY A 333 20.86 15.89 -54.50
N GLU A 334 20.83 14.97 -53.52
CA GLU A 334 19.58 14.49 -52.89
C GLU A 334 19.67 14.47 -51.35
N GLU A 335 18.74 15.15 -50.67
CA GLU A 335 18.66 15.21 -49.19
C GLU A 335 17.74 14.15 -48.56
N THR A 336 16.81 13.56 -49.32
CA THR A 336 15.76 12.67 -48.79
C THR A 336 16.24 11.30 -48.31
N GLN A 337 17.38 10.79 -48.81
CA GLN A 337 17.85 9.43 -48.53
C GLN A 337 18.52 9.27 -47.15
N THR A 338 18.94 10.36 -46.50
CA THR A 338 19.62 10.30 -45.19
C THR A 338 18.67 10.12 -44.00
N GLY A 339 17.38 10.42 -44.18
CA GLY A 339 16.37 10.27 -43.12
C GLY A 339 16.12 8.82 -42.71
N GLU A 340 15.87 7.95 -43.70
CA GLU A 340 15.64 6.50 -43.49
C GLU A 340 16.88 5.83 -42.86
N MET A 341 18.07 6.23 -43.31
CA MET A 341 19.35 5.78 -42.75
C MET A 341 19.49 6.17 -41.27
N ALA A 342 19.15 7.41 -40.91
CA ALA A 342 19.21 7.90 -39.55
C ALA A 342 18.19 7.19 -38.64
N GLU A 343 16.99 6.91 -39.15
CA GLU A 343 15.96 6.14 -38.45
C GLU A 343 16.43 4.71 -38.17
N PHE A 344 17.00 4.02 -39.17
CA PHE A 344 17.57 2.70 -39.00
C PHE A 344 18.67 2.69 -37.93
N GLU A 345 19.60 3.65 -37.95
CA GLU A 345 20.63 3.75 -36.91
C GLU A 345 20.06 4.02 -35.53
N ALA A 346 19.04 4.87 -35.43
CA ALA A 346 18.36 5.15 -34.17
C ALA A 346 17.70 3.88 -33.61
N ASP A 347 17.07 3.07 -34.47
CA ASP A 347 16.45 1.81 -34.07
C ASP A 347 17.49 0.75 -33.69
N GLN A 348 18.62 0.65 -34.40
CA GLN A 348 19.73 -0.23 -33.98
C GLN A 348 20.31 0.20 -32.62
N LYS A 349 20.43 1.50 -32.36
CA LYS A 349 20.87 2.02 -31.04
C LYS A 349 19.86 1.68 -29.95
N LYS A 350 18.55 1.86 -30.21
CA LYS A 350 17.49 1.48 -29.26
C LYS A 350 17.49 -0.01 -28.98
N LYS A 351 17.64 -0.85 -30.01
CA LYS A 351 17.75 -2.31 -29.90
C LYS A 351 18.90 -2.71 -28.97
N ALA A 352 20.10 -2.20 -29.24
CA ALA A 352 21.28 -2.51 -28.42
C ALA A 352 21.13 -2.02 -26.96
N ALA A 353 20.49 -0.86 -26.76
CA ALA A 353 20.21 -0.35 -25.42
C ALA A 353 19.22 -1.26 -24.67
N LEU A 354 18.12 -1.66 -25.31
CA LEU A 354 17.12 -2.57 -24.74
C LEU A 354 17.70 -3.95 -24.42
N GLU A 355 18.52 -4.51 -25.30
CA GLU A 355 19.21 -5.80 -25.06
C GLU A 355 20.08 -5.73 -23.80
N LYS A 356 20.87 -4.65 -23.65
CA LYS A 356 21.71 -4.44 -22.46
C LYS A 356 20.86 -4.27 -21.19
N GLU A 357 19.77 -3.53 -21.27
CA GLU A 357 18.86 -3.31 -20.15
C GLU A 357 18.18 -4.62 -19.73
N LEU A 358 17.68 -5.42 -20.68
CA LEU A 358 17.08 -6.72 -20.41
C LEU A 358 18.03 -7.70 -19.73
N VAL A 359 19.32 -7.73 -20.13
CA VAL A 359 20.35 -8.53 -19.46
C VAL A 359 20.48 -8.10 -17.99
N GLN A 360 20.49 -6.80 -17.73
CA GLN A 360 20.58 -6.28 -16.37
C GLN A 360 19.32 -6.59 -15.54
N LEU A 361 18.13 -6.41 -16.10
CA LEU A 361 16.86 -6.70 -15.42
C LEU A 361 16.72 -8.19 -15.09
N LYS A 362 17.05 -9.08 -16.03
CA LYS A 362 17.05 -10.54 -15.80
C LYS A 362 18.05 -10.97 -14.73
N LYS A 363 19.23 -10.32 -14.68
CA LYS A 363 20.22 -10.55 -13.62
C LYS A 363 19.67 -10.10 -12.26
N THR A 364 19.06 -8.91 -12.19
CA THR A 364 18.41 -8.43 -10.96
C THR A 364 17.29 -9.37 -10.52
N LEU A 365 16.47 -9.87 -11.44
CA LEU A 365 15.40 -10.82 -11.15
C LEU A 365 15.94 -12.11 -10.52
N GLY A 366 17.04 -12.64 -11.04
CA GLY A 366 17.69 -13.84 -10.49
C GLY A 366 18.38 -13.63 -9.14
N SER A 367 18.53 -12.38 -8.68
CA SER A 367 19.15 -12.04 -7.39
C SER A 367 18.15 -11.79 -6.25
N ILE A 368 16.85 -11.74 -6.55
CA ILE A 368 15.80 -11.60 -5.53
C ILE A 368 15.58 -12.98 -4.90
N THR A 369 16.01 -13.14 -3.65
CA THR A 369 15.78 -14.35 -2.85
C THR A 369 14.44 -14.25 -2.13
N LEU A 370 13.66 -15.33 -2.14
CA LEU A 370 12.42 -15.50 -1.36
C LEU A 370 12.69 -16.07 0.03
#